data_AF-A0A1T4Z478-F1
#
_entry.id   AF-A0A1T4Z478-F1
#
_cell.length_a   1.000
_cell.length_b   1.000
_cell.length_c   1.000
_cell.angle_alpha   90.00
_cell.angle_beta   90.00
_cell.angle_gamma   90.00
#
_symmetry.space_group_name_H-M   'P 1'
#
loop_
_entity.id
_entity.type
_entity.pdbx_description
1 polymer ?
#
loop_
_entity_poly.entity_id
_entity_poly.type
_entity_poly.pdbx_seq_one_letter_code
_entity_poly.pdbx_strand_id
1 'polypeptide(L)'
;MMKPVLHPRFWLAIVGSFGLSLSIPAQTAPSNTAPDPAPLAVARAGFLRQVLIDSQTLTDQYERALAKVEQELVDVSDYEEARLVQQRRMELKALYPTNDSASAASLTFPMLPSQARFIGSTESRGDLITGWRTGGSGVEWANLRLPTGKYYLELEANLVELPSLPGTLVPGRSAPVESAIFDFFEVSLLQGASENRRSFEVRLSHDDITFEPLKIGPINFTRSPVTLRLITETGYPGNLLRLRNLRLTPATEEAPTITSPAPAGPTLDDLKKSLNDALSSAQKPIIDAYLENLRQLAAATPDLREAIDAEMKRLLKLLENNRGQTASPLRILGNHGGMNGFDDLDGARFVADADNQGDRFTIEHEGKRLTIRLIWVMCAPLDNRDQTTARAFAKHFDLGDADVTALGRAAREFTAGYLEGKALRVLVRPGKNKDGSYNAIVFLPEVGLYQNVLVDQGLAAVTQPREKRGMMENGLFESLQQREEAAKRQKPAPGAWGFSDPAR
;
A
#
# COMPACT_ATOMS: atom_id res chain seq x y z
N MET A 1 -26.02 77.77 -13.07
CA MET A 1 -24.72 77.09 -12.91
C MET A 1 -24.69 75.87 -13.83
N MET A 2 -23.49 75.57 -14.35
CA MET A 2 -23.24 74.83 -15.59
C MET A 2 -23.53 73.33 -15.55
N LYS A 3 -23.89 72.83 -16.75
CA LYS A 3 -23.80 71.44 -17.30
C LYS A 3 -22.38 70.83 -17.13
N PRO A 4 -22.15 69.50 -17.34
CA PRO A 4 -22.90 68.65 -18.27
C PRO A 4 -23.21 67.20 -17.89
N VAL A 5 -24.25 66.73 -18.60
CA VAL A 5 -24.60 65.36 -18.97
C VAL A 5 -23.67 64.86 -20.07
N LEU A 6 -23.26 63.59 -20.03
CA LEU A 6 -22.75 62.82 -21.17
C LEU A 6 -23.13 61.33 -21.03
N HIS A 7 -24.02 60.87 -21.89
CA HIS A 7 -24.07 59.52 -22.47
C HIS A 7 -23.49 59.64 -23.91
N PRO A 8 -23.20 58.59 -24.73
CA PRO A 8 -23.37 57.12 -24.61
C PRO A 8 -22.17 56.28 -25.20
N ARG A 9 -22.36 54.96 -25.38
CA ARG A 9 -21.73 54.02 -26.36
C ARG A 9 -20.41 53.30 -26.04
N PHE A 10 -20.32 52.07 -26.60
CA PHE A 10 -19.21 51.08 -26.72
C PHE A 10 -19.15 50.03 -25.59
N TRP A 11 -19.50 48.74 -25.75
CA TRP A 11 -19.58 47.86 -26.92
C TRP A 11 -20.73 46.84 -26.78
N LEU A 12 -21.71 46.90 -27.69
CA LEU A 12 -22.60 45.80 -28.07
C LEU A 12 -22.64 45.79 -29.60
N ALA A 13 -21.78 44.95 -30.19
CA ALA A 13 -21.71 44.50 -31.59
C ALA A 13 -20.62 43.43 -31.55
N ILE A 14 -20.89 42.14 -31.77
CA ILE A 14 -21.24 41.55 -33.06
C ILE A 14 -22.27 40.42 -32.81
N VAL A 15 -23.53 40.71 -33.13
CA VAL A 15 -24.43 39.73 -33.77
C VAL A 15 -24.53 40.20 -35.22
N GLY A 16 -23.78 39.53 -36.10
CA GLY A 16 -23.86 39.68 -37.54
C GLY A 16 -24.35 38.36 -38.11
N SER A 17 -25.60 38.35 -38.55
CA SER A 17 -26.25 37.26 -39.26
C SER A 17 -25.39 36.68 -40.37
N PHE A 18 -25.14 35.38 -40.30
CA PHE A 18 -25.32 34.52 -41.47
C PHE A 18 -26.38 33.48 -41.11
N GLY A 19 -27.63 33.87 -41.37
CA GLY A 19 -28.62 32.90 -41.80
C GLY A 19 -28.15 32.34 -43.13
N LEU A 20 -27.39 31.25 -43.08
CA LEU A 20 -27.39 30.26 -44.13
C LEU A 20 -28.18 29.09 -43.58
N SER A 21 -29.46 29.10 -43.91
CA SER A 21 -30.22 27.88 -44.17
C SER A 21 -29.41 26.98 -45.10
N LEU A 22 -28.51 26.19 -44.53
CA LEU A 22 -28.08 24.94 -45.12
C LEU A 22 -29.19 23.95 -44.80
N SER A 23 -30.21 23.96 -45.67
CA SER A 23 -30.95 22.76 -46.00
C SER A 23 -29.92 21.63 -46.09
N ILE A 24 -29.91 20.72 -45.13
CA ILE A 24 -29.29 19.42 -45.34
C ILE A 24 -30.17 18.81 -46.43
N PRO A 25 -29.71 18.65 -47.68
CA PRO A 25 -30.44 17.80 -48.59
C PRO A 25 -30.50 16.44 -47.90
N ALA A 26 -31.69 15.87 -47.79
CA ALA A 26 -31.86 14.45 -47.54
C ALA A 26 -31.12 13.73 -48.67
N GLN A 27 -29.82 13.50 -48.46
CA GLN A 27 -28.98 12.80 -49.39
C GLN A 27 -29.26 11.33 -49.12
N THR A 28 -30.29 10.87 -49.82
CA THR A 28 -30.49 9.47 -50.21
C THR A 28 -29.13 8.81 -50.37
N ALA A 29 -28.84 7.85 -49.48
CA ALA A 29 -27.63 7.07 -49.53
C ALA A 29 -27.44 6.46 -50.92
N PRO A 30 -26.33 6.75 -51.62
CA PRO A 30 -25.78 5.82 -52.58
C PRO A 30 -24.94 4.81 -51.78
N SER A 31 -25.47 3.61 -51.63
CA SER A 31 -24.73 2.42 -51.23
C SER A 31 -23.63 2.13 -52.26
N ASN A 32 -22.41 2.58 -52.00
CA ASN A 32 -21.15 1.95 -52.42
C ASN A 32 -19.98 2.87 -52.07
N THR A 33 -19.29 2.58 -50.98
CA THR A 33 -17.88 3.01 -50.82
C THR A 33 -17.09 1.83 -50.28
N ALA A 34 -16.01 1.53 -51.00
CA ALA A 34 -15.06 0.46 -50.72
C ALA A 34 -14.54 0.52 -49.27
N PRO A 35 -14.12 -0.62 -48.68
CA PRO A 35 -13.60 -0.64 -47.32
C PRO A 35 -12.38 0.28 -47.20
N ASP A 36 -12.48 1.26 -46.30
CA ASP A 36 -11.36 2.12 -45.91
C ASP A 36 -10.15 1.23 -45.54
N PRO A 37 -8.92 1.58 -45.95
CA PRO A 37 -7.75 0.82 -45.55
C PRO A 37 -7.65 0.86 -44.01
N ALA A 38 -7.47 -0.31 -43.39
CA ALA A 38 -7.44 -0.53 -41.94
C ALA A 38 -6.77 0.57 -41.09
N PRO A 39 -5.63 1.18 -41.47
CA PRO A 39 -5.03 2.27 -40.69
C PRO A 39 -5.90 3.54 -40.58
N LEU A 40 -6.66 3.89 -41.62
CA LEU A 40 -7.53 5.09 -41.61
C LEU A 40 -8.78 4.88 -40.76
N ALA A 41 -9.34 3.68 -40.75
CA ALA A 41 -10.47 3.34 -39.87
C ALA A 41 -10.07 3.42 -38.39
N VAL A 42 -8.86 2.97 -38.05
CA VAL A 42 -8.30 3.06 -36.69
C VAL A 42 -8.01 4.51 -36.30
N ALA A 43 -7.43 5.31 -37.20
CA ALA A 43 -7.16 6.73 -36.94
C ALA A 43 -8.46 7.53 -36.76
N ARG A 44 -9.48 7.25 -37.58
CA ARG A 44 -10.81 7.90 -37.47
C ARG A 44 -11.52 7.50 -36.18
N ALA A 45 -11.46 6.22 -35.79
CA ALA A 45 -12.01 5.77 -34.52
C ALA A 45 -11.27 6.39 -33.31
N GLY A 46 -9.95 6.53 -33.39
CA GLY A 46 -9.14 7.20 -32.37
C GLY A 46 -9.47 8.69 -32.25
N PHE A 47 -9.60 9.38 -33.38
CA PHE A 47 -10.00 10.79 -33.41
C PHE A 47 -11.41 11.00 -32.85
N LEU A 48 -12.38 10.16 -33.22
CA LEU A 48 -13.74 10.24 -32.69
C LEU A 48 -13.79 9.99 -31.18
N ARG A 49 -12.98 9.06 -30.66
CA ARG A 49 -12.83 8.88 -29.21
C ARG A 49 -12.25 10.12 -28.54
N GLN A 50 -11.21 10.71 -29.12
CA GLN A 50 -10.60 11.91 -28.57
C GLN A 50 -11.59 13.08 -28.54
N VAL A 51 -12.33 13.30 -29.63
CA VAL A 51 -13.35 14.36 -29.71
C VAL A 51 -14.50 14.13 -28.71
N LEU A 52 -14.88 12.87 -28.47
CA LEU A 52 -15.89 12.53 -27.46
C LEU A 52 -15.37 12.71 -26.03
N ILE A 53 -14.09 12.42 -25.77
CA ILE A 53 -13.46 12.67 -24.48
C ILE A 53 -13.36 14.17 -24.24
N ASP A 54 -12.87 14.93 -25.23
CA ASP A 54 -12.71 16.38 -25.13
C ASP A 54 -14.09 17.07 -24.95
N SER A 55 -15.14 16.59 -25.63
CA SER A 55 -16.50 17.11 -25.45
C SER A 55 -17.11 16.76 -24.09
N GLN A 56 -16.77 15.60 -23.51
CA GLN A 56 -17.13 15.24 -22.14
C GLN A 56 -16.42 16.15 -21.12
N THR A 57 -15.12 16.40 -21.28
CA THR A 57 -14.40 17.31 -20.36
C THR A 57 -14.97 18.73 -20.37
N LEU A 58 -15.42 19.21 -21.54
CA LEU A 58 -16.09 20.50 -21.65
C LEU A 58 -17.47 20.49 -20.98
N THR A 59 -18.23 19.41 -21.13
CA THR A 59 -19.56 19.27 -20.51
C THR A 59 -19.44 19.18 -18.98
N ASP A 60 -18.45 18.44 -18.46
CA ASP A 60 -18.16 18.33 -17.03
C ASP A 60 -17.65 19.66 -16.45
N GLN A 61 -16.82 20.40 -17.20
CA GLN A 61 -16.38 21.74 -16.82
C GLN A 61 -17.56 22.72 -16.77
N TYR A 62 -18.48 22.62 -17.72
CA TYR A 62 -19.72 23.41 -17.72
C TYR A 62 -20.64 23.04 -16.56
N GLU A 63 -20.80 21.77 -16.22
CA GLU A 63 -21.60 21.35 -15.05
C GLU A 63 -21.01 21.89 -13.75
N ARG A 64 -19.67 21.81 -13.59
CA ARG A 64 -18.98 22.37 -12.42
C ARG A 64 -19.10 23.89 -12.34
N ALA A 65 -19.01 24.58 -13.49
CA ALA A 65 -19.21 26.03 -13.54
C ALA A 65 -20.64 26.41 -13.15
N LEU A 66 -21.66 25.69 -13.63
CA LEU A 66 -23.06 25.92 -13.26
C LEU A 66 -23.33 25.61 -11.78
N ALA A 67 -22.72 24.56 -11.22
CA ALA A 67 -22.83 24.26 -9.79
C ALA A 67 -22.18 25.36 -8.92
N LYS A 68 -21.07 25.94 -9.36
CA LYS A 68 -20.43 27.06 -8.68
C LYS A 68 -21.29 28.32 -8.72
N VAL A 69 -21.90 28.62 -9.87
CA VAL A 69 -22.82 29.76 -10.02
C VAL A 69 -24.09 29.57 -9.18
N GLU A 70 -24.65 28.35 -9.11
CA GLU A 70 -25.75 28.03 -8.19
C GLU A 70 -25.37 28.34 -6.75
N GLN A 71 -24.18 27.96 -6.32
CA GLN A 71 -23.69 28.20 -4.95
C GLN A 71 -23.47 29.69 -4.67
N GLU A 72 -22.90 30.44 -5.61
CA GLU A 72 -22.71 31.90 -5.50
C GLU A 72 -24.06 32.64 -5.42
N LEU A 73 -25.08 32.20 -6.17
CA LEU A 73 -26.43 32.80 -6.12
C LEU A 73 -27.17 32.47 -4.82
N VAL A 74 -26.98 31.27 -4.28
CA VAL A 74 -27.49 30.89 -2.95
C VAL A 74 -26.85 31.74 -1.85
N ASP A 75 -25.55 32.04 -1.95
CA ASP A 75 -24.84 32.88 -0.99
C ASP A 75 -25.31 34.35 -1.02
N VAL A 76 -25.75 34.84 -2.19
CA VAL A 76 -26.36 36.18 -2.37
C VAL A 76 -27.86 36.19 -2.03
N SER A 77 -28.42 35.05 -1.62
CA SER A 77 -29.85 34.86 -1.31
C SER A 77 -30.80 35.09 -2.51
N ASP A 78 -30.28 34.96 -3.74
CA ASP A 78 -31.07 35.08 -4.96
C ASP A 78 -31.55 33.70 -5.43
N TYR A 79 -32.59 33.21 -4.77
CA TYR A 79 -33.09 31.85 -4.93
C TYR A 79 -33.85 31.62 -6.26
N GLU A 80 -34.30 32.68 -6.93
CA GLU A 80 -35.01 32.55 -8.21
C GLU A 80 -34.03 32.23 -9.34
N GLU A 81 -32.90 32.91 -9.39
CA GLU A 81 -31.84 32.63 -10.37
C GLU A 81 -31.16 31.28 -10.10
N ALA A 82 -30.93 30.94 -8.82
CA ALA A 82 -30.37 29.63 -8.44
C ALA A 82 -31.24 28.47 -8.94
N ARG A 83 -32.58 28.60 -8.87
CA ARG A 83 -33.51 27.58 -9.36
C ARG A 83 -33.46 27.43 -10.88
N LEU A 84 -33.28 28.51 -11.63
CA LEU A 84 -33.14 28.45 -13.09
C LEU A 84 -31.82 27.76 -13.49
N VAL A 85 -30.73 28.02 -12.77
CA VAL A 85 -29.43 27.35 -12.97
C VAL A 85 -29.54 25.86 -12.65
N GLN A 86 -30.23 25.51 -11.57
CA GLN A 86 -30.49 24.12 -11.19
C GLN A 86 -31.32 23.38 -12.26
N GLN A 87 -32.36 24.03 -12.78
CA GLN A 87 -33.18 23.46 -13.86
C GLN A 87 -32.34 23.24 -15.13
N ARG A 88 -31.50 24.20 -15.51
CA ARG A 88 -30.58 24.07 -16.65
C ARG A 88 -29.56 22.95 -16.47
N ARG A 89 -29.05 22.76 -15.25
CA ARG A 89 -28.18 21.63 -14.91
C ARG A 89 -28.91 20.30 -15.05
N MET A 90 -30.15 20.21 -14.59
CA MET A 90 -30.97 19.00 -14.73
C MET A 90 -31.30 18.70 -16.19
N GLU A 91 -31.59 19.72 -17.00
CA GLU A 91 -31.83 19.58 -18.45
C GLU A 91 -30.57 19.11 -19.18
N LEU A 92 -29.39 19.65 -18.87
CA LEU A 92 -28.11 19.18 -19.43
C LEU A 92 -27.82 17.73 -19.02
N LYS A 93 -28.06 17.38 -17.75
CA LYS A 93 -27.91 16.02 -17.24
C LYS A 93 -28.90 15.03 -17.89
N ALA A 94 -30.08 15.50 -18.27
CA ALA A 94 -31.08 14.70 -18.98
C ALA A 94 -30.75 14.49 -20.47
N LEU A 95 -30.07 15.45 -21.10
CA LEU A 95 -29.60 15.33 -22.49
C LEU A 95 -28.41 14.39 -22.65
N TYR A 96 -27.61 14.23 -21.60
CA TYR A 96 -26.51 13.27 -21.50
C TYR A 96 -26.79 12.28 -20.38
N PRO A 97 -27.75 11.34 -20.53
CA PRO A 97 -27.88 10.25 -19.58
C PRO A 97 -26.52 9.57 -19.51
N THR A 98 -25.98 9.43 -18.30
CA THR A 98 -24.70 8.78 -18.05
C THR A 98 -24.67 7.46 -18.81
N ASN A 99 -23.91 7.44 -19.91
CA ASN A 99 -23.70 6.27 -20.76
C ASN A 99 -22.76 5.28 -20.05
N ASP A 100 -22.97 5.02 -18.75
CA ASP A 100 -22.07 4.23 -17.91
C ASP A 100 -21.97 2.78 -18.40
N SER A 101 -22.91 2.28 -19.20
CA SER A 101 -22.88 0.90 -19.72
C SER A 101 -22.27 0.78 -21.12
N ALA A 102 -22.58 1.71 -22.04
CA ALA A 102 -22.12 1.67 -23.43
C ALA A 102 -20.78 2.42 -23.64
N SER A 103 -20.54 3.49 -22.86
CA SER A 103 -19.27 4.23 -22.88
C SER A 103 -18.20 3.59 -22.02
N ALA A 104 -18.54 2.92 -20.91
CA ALA A 104 -17.58 2.06 -20.20
C ALA A 104 -17.06 0.95 -21.12
N ALA A 105 -17.94 0.29 -21.90
CA ALA A 105 -17.55 -0.67 -22.93
C ALA A 105 -16.56 -0.07 -23.95
N SER A 106 -16.72 1.21 -24.32
CA SER A 106 -15.82 1.90 -25.26
C SER A 106 -14.45 2.29 -24.68
N LEU A 107 -14.35 2.39 -23.35
CA LEU A 107 -13.12 2.69 -22.60
C LEU A 107 -12.44 1.43 -22.05
N THR A 108 -13.09 0.26 -22.15
CA THR A 108 -12.47 -1.02 -21.80
C THR A 108 -11.38 -1.38 -22.80
N PHE A 109 -10.24 -1.85 -22.29
CA PHE A 109 -9.16 -2.37 -23.10
C PHE A 109 -9.27 -3.91 -23.16
N PRO A 110 -9.69 -4.51 -24.29
CA PRO A 110 -9.80 -5.96 -24.40
C PRO A 110 -8.41 -6.60 -24.48
N MET A 111 -8.17 -7.61 -23.65
CA MET A 111 -6.95 -8.42 -23.68
C MET A 111 -7.20 -9.71 -24.46
N LEU A 112 -7.14 -9.58 -25.79
CA LEU A 112 -7.45 -10.70 -26.69
C LEU A 112 -6.45 -11.85 -26.53
N PRO A 113 -6.90 -13.12 -26.44
CA PRO A 113 -6.01 -14.27 -26.42
C PRO A 113 -5.09 -14.38 -27.64
N SER A 114 -5.53 -13.87 -28.80
CA SER A 114 -4.75 -13.86 -30.05
C SER A 114 -3.52 -12.95 -30.02
N GLN A 115 -3.50 -11.96 -29.13
CA GLN A 115 -2.36 -11.05 -28.93
C GLN A 115 -1.45 -11.50 -27.79
N ALA A 116 -1.79 -12.61 -27.14
CA ALA A 116 -1.11 -13.09 -25.97
C ALA A 116 -0.01 -14.11 -26.33
N ARG A 117 1.08 -14.08 -25.58
CA ARG A 117 2.13 -15.08 -25.60
C ARG A 117 1.83 -16.12 -24.52
N PHE A 118 1.65 -17.37 -24.94
CA PHE A 118 1.40 -18.51 -24.06
C PHE A 118 2.71 -19.09 -23.51
N ILE A 119 2.70 -19.50 -22.25
CA ILE A 119 3.84 -20.06 -21.51
C ILE A 119 3.41 -21.38 -20.88
N GLY A 120 4.23 -22.42 -21.03
CA GLY A 120 3.96 -23.74 -20.48
C GLY A 120 2.93 -24.51 -21.30
N SER A 121 1.91 -25.05 -20.64
CA SER A 121 0.86 -25.89 -21.25
C SER A 121 -0.38 -25.12 -21.70
N THR A 122 -0.44 -23.80 -21.48
CA THR A 122 -1.58 -22.97 -21.85
C THR A 122 -1.74 -22.84 -23.36
N GLU A 123 -2.99 -22.83 -23.83
CA GLU A 123 -3.32 -22.67 -25.24
C GLU A 123 -4.57 -21.80 -25.41
N SER A 124 -4.71 -21.14 -26.57
CA SER A 124 -5.94 -20.46 -26.96
C SER A 124 -6.83 -21.37 -27.82
N ARG A 125 -8.10 -21.50 -27.45
CA ARG A 125 -9.14 -22.10 -28.29
C ARG A 125 -10.18 -21.04 -28.64
N GLY A 126 -9.92 -20.30 -29.72
CA GLY A 126 -10.73 -19.13 -30.07
C GLY A 126 -10.53 -18.01 -29.04
N ASP A 127 -11.60 -17.62 -28.36
CA ASP A 127 -11.57 -16.60 -27.29
C ASP A 127 -11.37 -17.20 -25.88
N LEU A 128 -11.21 -18.52 -25.79
CA LEU A 128 -10.99 -19.23 -24.53
C LEU A 128 -9.49 -19.49 -24.31
N ILE A 129 -9.03 -19.25 -23.09
CA ILE A 129 -7.70 -19.66 -22.64
C ILE A 129 -7.84 -20.93 -21.80
N THR A 130 -7.19 -22.00 -22.24
CA THR A 130 -7.25 -23.34 -21.63
C THR A 130 -5.85 -23.93 -21.43
N GLY A 131 -5.76 -25.18 -20.95
CA GLY A 131 -4.47 -25.89 -20.88
C GLY A 131 -3.64 -25.60 -19.63
N TRP A 132 -4.25 -25.18 -18.51
CA TRP A 132 -3.57 -24.83 -17.26
C TRP A 132 -3.06 -26.04 -16.46
N ARG A 133 -2.30 -26.94 -17.10
CA ARG A 133 -1.95 -28.26 -16.55
C ARG A 133 -0.63 -28.31 -15.77
N THR A 134 0.30 -27.40 -16.04
CA THR A 134 1.64 -27.36 -15.43
C THR A 134 1.80 -26.16 -14.52
N GLY A 135 2.57 -26.29 -13.43
CA GLY A 135 2.91 -25.14 -12.59
C GLY A 135 3.73 -24.10 -13.35
N GLY A 136 3.42 -22.82 -13.17
CA GLY A 136 4.04 -21.74 -13.94
C GLY A 136 3.50 -21.59 -15.38
N SER A 137 2.43 -22.30 -15.73
CA SER A 137 1.64 -22.03 -16.93
C SER A 137 1.09 -20.61 -16.88
N GLY A 138 1.17 -19.88 -17.99
CA GLY A 138 0.84 -18.46 -17.98
C GLY A 138 0.62 -17.86 -19.35
N VAL A 139 0.08 -16.65 -19.35
CA VAL A 139 -0.22 -15.87 -20.54
C VAL A 139 0.31 -14.46 -20.33
N GLU A 140 1.00 -13.94 -21.33
CA GLU A 140 1.62 -12.62 -21.31
C GLU A 140 1.15 -11.74 -22.46
N TRP A 141 0.72 -10.52 -22.15
CA TRP A 141 0.42 -9.48 -23.13
C TRP A 141 1.50 -8.41 -23.08
N ALA A 142 2.31 -8.34 -24.12
CA ALA A 142 3.40 -7.37 -24.22
C ALA A 142 2.97 -6.09 -24.96
N ASN A 143 3.62 -4.98 -24.64
CA ASN A 143 3.46 -3.68 -25.30
C ASN A 143 2.02 -3.12 -25.29
N LEU A 144 1.28 -3.32 -24.20
CA LEU A 144 -0.05 -2.75 -24.03
C LEU A 144 0.05 -1.24 -23.84
N ARG A 145 -0.49 -0.47 -24.79
CA ARG A 145 -0.54 0.99 -24.73
C ARG A 145 -1.77 1.45 -23.96
N LEU A 146 -1.70 1.32 -22.65
CA LEU A 146 -2.75 1.76 -21.72
C LEU A 146 -2.48 3.22 -21.30
N PRO A 147 -3.50 4.09 -21.20
CA PRO A 147 -3.38 5.35 -20.49
C PRO A 147 -2.96 5.11 -19.03
N THR A 148 -2.27 6.07 -18.43
CA THR A 148 -1.91 5.99 -17.01
C THR A 148 -3.16 6.18 -16.15
N GLY A 149 -3.39 5.29 -15.18
CA GLY A 149 -4.58 5.33 -14.34
C GLY A 149 -4.81 4.04 -13.57
N LYS A 150 -5.92 4.00 -12.82
CA LYS A 150 -6.37 2.80 -12.11
C LYS A 150 -7.29 1.98 -13.02
N TYR A 151 -7.10 0.66 -13.03
CA TYR A 151 -7.89 -0.27 -13.84
C TYR A 151 -8.33 -1.48 -13.02
N TYR A 152 -9.50 -2.02 -13.32
CA TYR A 152 -9.94 -3.33 -12.88
C TYR A 152 -9.77 -4.33 -14.03
N LEU A 153 -9.26 -5.51 -13.70
CA LEU A 153 -9.29 -6.66 -14.59
C LEU A 153 -10.65 -7.35 -14.42
N GLU A 154 -11.43 -7.40 -15.49
CA GLU A 154 -12.64 -8.21 -15.57
C GLU A 154 -12.38 -9.43 -16.44
N LEU A 155 -12.80 -10.59 -15.98
CA LEU A 155 -12.72 -11.84 -16.72
C LEU A 155 -13.87 -12.76 -16.33
N GLU A 156 -14.13 -13.75 -17.17
CA GLU A 156 -15.07 -14.82 -16.90
C GLU A 156 -14.29 -16.13 -16.78
N ALA A 157 -14.43 -16.81 -15.65
CA ALA A 157 -13.72 -18.06 -15.37
C ALA A 157 -14.69 -19.22 -15.17
N ASN A 158 -14.27 -20.41 -15.59
CA ASN A 158 -14.97 -21.66 -15.34
C ASN A 158 -13.94 -22.74 -15.03
N LEU A 159 -14.10 -23.39 -13.88
CA LEU A 159 -13.28 -24.52 -13.42
C LEU A 159 -14.18 -25.73 -13.28
N VAL A 160 -13.95 -26.79 -14.05
CA VAL A 160 -14.69 -28.06 -13.97
C VAL A 160 -13.74 -29.19 -13.67
N GLU A 161 -14.24 -30.27 -13.08
CA GLU A 161 -13.53 -31.53 -13.05
C GLU A 161 -13.35 -32.10 -14.46
N LEU A 162 -12.17 -32.65 -14.75
CA LEU A 162 -11.96 -33.30 -16.05
C LEU A 162 -12.76 -34.61 -16.10
N PRO A 163 -13.70 -34.79 -17.06
CA PRO A 163 -14.53 -35.99 -17.10
C PRO A 163 -13.67 -37.25 -17.26
N SER A 164 -13.78 -38.17 -16.30
CA SER A 164 -13.16 -39.48 -16.39
C SER A 164 -13.99 -40.38 -17.32
N LEU A 165 -13.41 -40.79 -18.45
CA LEU A 165 -13.99 -41.89 -19.24
C LEU A 165 -14.09 -43.15 -18.35
N PRO A 166 -15.28 -43.75 -18.19
CA PRO A 166 -15.44 -44.95 -17.40
C PRO A 166 -14.60 -46.08 -18.01
N GLY A 167 -13.71 -46.69 -17.20
CA GLY A 167 -12.94 -47.87 -17.59
C GLY A 167 -11.47 -47.66 -17.98
N THR A 168 -10.92 -46.44 -17.92
CA THR A 168 -9.48 -46.21 -18.15
C THR A 168 -8.76 -45.83 -16.84
N LEU A 169 -8.34 -46.85 -16.08
CA LEU A 169 -7.38 -46.70 -14.98
C LEU A 169 -5.99 -46.40 -15.56
N VAL A 170 -5.74 -45.12 -15.86
CA VAL A 170 -4.39 -44.65 -16.19
C VAL A 170 -3.68 -44.31 -14.87
N PRO A 171 -2.60 -45.01 -14.49
CA PRO A 171 -1.82 -44.68 -13.30
C PRO A 171 -1.24 -43.27 -13.43
N GLY A 172 -1.39 -42.42 -12.41
CA GLY A 172 -0.84 -41.06 -12.39
C GLY A 172 -1.84 -39.92 -12.67
N ARG A 173 -3.15 -40.16 -12.66
CA ARG A 173 -4.15 -39.07 -12.70
C ARG A 173 -4.12 -38.27 -11.40
N SER A 174 -3.92 -36.95 -11.50
CA SER A 174 -4.07 -36.01 -10.39
C SER A 174 -5.54 -35.89 -9.99
N ALA A 175 -5.80 -35.88 -8.68
CA ALA A 175 -7.12 -35.58 -8.15
C ALA A 175 -7.56 -34.16 -8.58
N PRO A 176 -8.85 -33.95 -8.88
CA PRO A 176 -9.38 -32.61 -9.12
C PRO A 176 -9.21 -31.76 -7.85
N VAL A 177 -8.93 -30.46 -8.05
CA VAL A 177 -8.76 -29.48 -6.99
C VAL A 177 -10.00 -28.60 -6.90
N GLU A 178 -10.41 -28.22 -5.69
CA GLU A 178 -11.61 -27.41 -5.42
C GLU A 178 -11.46 -25.93 -5.82
N SER A 179 -10.22 -25.43 -5.92
CA SER A 179 -9.92 -24.03 -6.22
C SER A 179 -8.62 -23.87 -7.01
N ALA A 180 -8.60 -22.95 -7.96
CA ALA A 180 -7.41 -22.57 -8.74
C ALA A 180 -6.97 -21.14 -8.41
N ILE A 181 -5.68 -20.94 -8.15
CA ILE A 181 -5.07 -19.66 -7.76
C ILE A 181 -4.30 -19.08 -8.95
N PHE A 182 -4.59 -17.82 -9.23
CA PHE A 182 -3.99 -17.05 -10.30
C PHE A 182 -3.28 -15.81 -9.77
N ASP A 183 -2.14 -15.51 -10.36
CA ASP A 183 -1.42 -14.27 -10.16
C ASP A 183 -1.45 -13.44 -11.44
N PHE A 184 -1.96 -12.21 -11.35
CA PHE A 184 -1.92 -11.21 -12.40
C PHE A 184 -1.01 -10.06 -11.99
N PHE A 185 -0.01 -9.73 -12.81
CA PHE A 185 0.94 -8.67 -12.46
C PHE A 185 1.59 -8.02 -13.69
N GLU A 186 2.17 -6.85 -13.45
CA GLU A 186 3.01 -6.16 -14.41
C GLU A 186 4.44 -6.73 -14.42
N VAL A 187 4.92 -7.15 -15.59
CA VAL A 187 6.28 -7.67 -15.78
C VAL A 187 7.22 -6.49 -16.00
N SER A 188 7.63 -5.85 -14.91
CA SER A 188 8.60 -4.75 -14.93
C SER A 188 9.46 -4.75 -13.67
N LEU A 189 10.73 -4.35 -13.81
CA LEU A 189 11.67 -4.19 -12.69
C LEU A 189 11.64 -2.78 -12.08
N LEU A 190 10.78 -1.92 -12.61
CA LEU A 190 10.66 -0.53 -12.19
C LEU A 190 9.82 -0.42 -10.92
N GLN A 191 10.10 0.61 -10.12
CA GLN A 191 9.37 0.93 -8.89
C GLN A 191 7.85 1.00 -9.14
N GLY A 192 7.07 0.41 -8.23
CA GLY A 192 5.60 0.29 -8.34
C GLY A 192 5.08 -0.93 -9.13
N ALA A 193 5.91 -1.64 -9.89
CA ALA A 193 5.48 -2.84 -10.63
C ALA A 193 5.07 -4.00 -9.71
N SER A 194 5.81 -4.20 -8.62
CA SER A 194 5.53 -5.22 -7.60
C SER A 194 4.21 -4.98 -6.88
N GLU A 195 3.81 -3.71 -6.72
CA GLU A 195 2.54 -3.31 -6.10
C GLU A 195 1.32 -3.62 -6.98
N ASN A 196 1.54 -3.89 -8.27
CA ASN A 196 0.52 -4.24 -9.25
C ASN A 196 0.24 -5.74 -9.35
N ARG A 197 0.81 -6.58 -8.45
CA ARG A 197 0.47 -8.00 -8.36
C ARG A 197 -0.86 -8.21 -7.64
N ARG A 198 -1.77 -8.95 -8.26
CA ARG A 198 -3.06 -9.34 -7.70
C ARG A 198 -3.23 -10.84 -7.82
N SER A 199 -3.45 -11.49 -6.68
CA SER A 199 -3.77 -12.90 -6.63
C SER A 199 -5.29 -13.07 -6.50
N PHE A 200 -5.87 -14.02 -7.22
CA PHE A 200 -7.30 -14.33 -7.15
C PHE A 200 -7.54 -15.84 -7.27
N GLU A 201 -8.70 -16.27 -6.77
CA GLU A 201 -9.10 -17.67 -6.72
C GLU A 201 -10.31 -17.90 -7.62
N VAL A 202 -10.30 -19.00 -8.38
CA VAL A 202 -11.43 -19.51 -9.16
C VAL A 202 -11.90 -20.81 -8.53
N ARG A 203 -13.16 -20.88 -8.15
CA ARG A 203 -13.74 -22.06 -7.47
C ARG A 203 -14.28 -23.09 -8.45
N LEU A 204 -14.33 -24.33 -8.02
CA LEU A 204 -14.88 -25.44 -8.78
C LEU A 204 -16.38 -25.23 -9.04
N SER A 205 -16.73 -25.12 -10.32
CA SER A 205 -18.10 -25.19 -10.80
C SER A 205 -18.46 -26.63 -11.15
N HIS A 206 -19.68 -27.03 -10.81
CA HIS A 206 -20.24 -28.34 -11.15
C HIS A 206 -20.87 -28.35 -12.56
N ASP A 207 -20.81 -27.22 -13.26
CA ASP A 207 -21.42 -27.01 -14.57
C ASP A 207 -20.37 -26.50 -15.58
N ASP A 208 -20.34 -27.13 -16.76
CA ASP A 208 -19.36 -26.86 -17.84
C ASP A 208 -19.73 -25.65 -18.71
N ILE A 209 -20.90 -25.05 -18.45
CA ILE A 209 -21.48 -23.99 -19.30
C ILE A 209 -21.47 -22.63 -18.60
N THR A 210 -21.59 -22.59 -17.28
CA THR A 210 -21.69 -21.35 -16.50
C THR A 210 -20.31 -20.78 -16.18
N PHE A 211 -20.06 -19.54 -16.60
CA PHE A 211 -18.84 -18.82 -16.26
C PHE A 211 -19.12 -17.85 -15.12
N GLU A 212 -18.25 -17.84 -14.11
CA GLU A 212 -18.28 -16.89 -13.02
C GLU A 212 -17.58 -15.59 -13.46
N PRO A 213 -18.24 -14.42 -13.38
CA PRO A 213 -17.60 -13.15 -13.64
C PRO A 213 -16.72 -12.74 -12.45
N LEU A 214 -15.43 -12.53 -12.68
CA LEU A 214 -14.48 -12.04 -11.69
C LEU A 214 -14.04 -10.61 -12.03
N LYS A 215 -14.00 -9.77 -11.00
CA LYS A 215 -13.45 -8.40 -11.07
C LYS A 215 -12.29 -8.29 -10.08
N ILE A 216 -11.08 -8.08 -10.59
CA ILE A 216 -9.82 -8.05 -9.84
C ILE A 216 -9.19 -6.66 -9.95
N GLY A 217 -8.80 -6.05 -8.83
CA GLY A 217 -8.19 -4.72 -8.81
C GLY A 217 -8.59 -3.89 -7.61
N PRO A 218 -8.24 -2.60 -7.57
CA PRO A 218 -7.65 -1.82 -8.65
C PRO A 218 -6.15 -2.08 -8.84
N ILE A 219 -5.69 -1.96 -10.09
CA ILE A 219 -4.29 -2.01 -10.52
C ILE A 219 -3.91 -0.63 -11.02
N ASN A 220 -2.77 -0.08 -10.59
CA ASN A 220 -2.40 1.30 -10.88
C ASN A 220 -1.27 1.35 -11.91
N PHE A 221 -1.58 1.73 -13.14
CA PHE A 221 -0.58 1.90 -14.19
C PHE A 221 -0.07 3.34 -14.21
N THR A 222 1.18 3.53 -13.83
CA THR A 222 1.85 4.85 -13.85
C THR A 222 2.56 5.14 -15.17
N ARG A 223 2.58 4.20 -16.11
CA ARG A 223 3.33 4.27 -17.37
C ARG A 223 2.67 3.51 -18.52
N SER A 224 3.13 3.81 -19.73
CA SER A 224 2.73 3.16 -20.98
C SER A 224 3.95 3.10 -21.92
N PRO A 225 4.22 1.99 -22.63
CA PRO A 225 3.49 0.73 -22.66
C PRO A 225 3.80 -0.18 -21.45
N VAL A 226 2.91 -1.13 -21.17
CA VAL A 226 3.01 -2.08 -20.06
C VAL A 226 2.99 -3.52 -20.58
N THR A 227 3.70 -4.42 -19.91
CA THR A 227 3.60 -5.87 -20.14
C THR A 227 2.90 -6.50 -18.96
N LEU A 228 1.78 -7.19 -19.21
CA LEU A 228 0.97 -7.85 -18.19
C LEU A 228 1.08 -9.35 -18.32
N ARG A 229 1.15 -10.05 -17.19
CA ARG A 229 1.24 -11.50 -17.16
C ARG A 229 0.24 -12.08 -16.17
N LEU A 230 -0.45 -13.12 -16.60
CA LEU A 230 -1.31 -13.98 -15.82
C LEU A 230 -0.63 -15.34 -15.68
N ILE A 231 -0.36 -15.82 -14.47
CA ILE A 231 0.24 -17.14 -14.23
C ILE A 231 -0.55 -17.93 -13.20
N THR A 232 -0.44 -19.25 -13.23
CA THR A 232 -0.85 -20.11 -12.12
C THR A 232 0.30 -20.41 -11.18
N GLU A 233 0.02 -20.45 -9.89
CA GLU A 233 1.00 -20.85 -8.87
C GLU A 233 1.31 -22.35 -8.95
N THR A 234 0.29 -23.17 -9.17
CA THR A 234 0.40 -24.62 -9.33
C THR A 234 -0.19 -25.09 -10.66
N GLY A 235 0.06 -26.34 -11.04
CA GLY A 235 -0.56 -26.95 -12.22
C GLY A 235 -1.86 -27.65 -11.84
N TYR A 236 -2.89 -27.53 -12.69
CA TYR A 236 -4.20 -28.17 -12.48
C TYR A 236 -4.48 -29.28 -13.52
N PRO A 237 -3.72 -30.40 -13.53
CA PRO A 237 -3.92 -31.47 -14.51
C PRO A 237 -5.22 -32.27 -14.33
N GLY A 238 -5.84 -32.20 -13.14
CA GLY A 238 -7.10 -32.91 -12.80
C GLY A 238 -8.36 -32.11 -13.14
N ASN A 239 -8.21 -30.83 -13.50
CA ASN A 239 -9.31 -29.93 -13.78
C ASN A 239 -9.24 -29.43 -15.22
N LEU A 240 -10.39 -29.04 -15.74
CA LEU A 240 -10.53 -28.30 -16.96
C LEU A 240 -10.84 -26.84 -16.58
N LEU A 241 -9.85 -25.97 -16.75
CA LEU A 241 -10.00 -24.53 -16.50
C LEU A 241 -10.09 -23.76 -17.82
N ARG A 242 -11.10 -22.88 -17.91
CA ARG A 242 -11.37 -22.02 -19.06
C ARG A 242 -11.53 -20.58 -18.59
N LEU A 243 -10.78 -19.66 -19.19
CA LEU A 243 -10.95 -18.21 -19.01
C LEU A 243 -11.40 -17.57 -20.33
N ARG A 244 -12.30 -16.59 -20.27
CA ARG A 244 -12.76 -15.79 -21.44
C ARG A 244 -13.04 -14.34 -21.05
N ASN A 245 -13.30 -13.48 -22.05
CA ASN A 245 -13.68 -12.08 -21.87
C ASN A 245 -12.73 -11.25 -20.99
N LEU A 246 -11.41 -11.46 -21.12
CA LEU A 246 -10.42 -10.68 -20.36
C LEU A 246 -10.39 -9.23 -20.86
N ARG A 247 -10.67 -8.28 -19.97
CA ARG A 247 -10.64 -6.85 -20.29
C ARG A 247 -10.19 -6.01 -19.09
N LEU A 248 -9.53 -4.89 -19.37
CA LEU A 248 -9.19 -3.89 -18.38
C LEU A 248 -10.20 -2.75 -18.45
N THR A 249 -10.92 -2.52 -17.36
CA THR A 249 -11.90 -1.44 -17.25
C THR A 249 -11.29 -0.31 -16.43
N PRO A 250 -11.21 0.93 -16.95
CA PRO A 250 -10.69 2.04 -16.16
C PRO A 250 -11.58 2.22 -14.93
N ALA A 251 -10.95 2.35 -13.78
CA ALA A 251 -11.62 2.81 -12.58
C ALA A 251 -11.87 4.31 -12.79
N THR A 252 -12.97 4.65 -13.48
CA THR A 252 -13.55 5.99 -13.36
C THR A 252 -13.64 6.25 -11.87
N GLU A 253 -13.11 7.39 -11.40
CA GLU A 253 -13.37 7.81 -10.01
C GLU A 253 -14.88 7.72 -9.83
N GLU A 254 -15.33 6.73 -9.05
CA GLU A 254 -16.64 6.81 -8.46
C GLU A 254 -16.60 8.12 -7.68
N ALA A 255 -17.18 9.17 -8.26
CA ALA A 255 -17.69 10.28 -7.49
C ALA A 255 -18.39 9.61 -6.30
N PRO A 256 -18.06 10.00 -5.06
CA PRO A 256 -18.54 9.29 -3.89
C PRO A 256 -20.05 9.19 -4.04
N THR A 257 -20.54 7.98 -4.31
CA THR A 257 -21.96 7.71 -4.23
C THR A 257 -22.27 8.06 -2.79
N ILE A 258 -22.96 9.19 -2.57
CA ILE A 258 -23.57 9.50 -1.28
C ILE A 258 -24.69 8.48 -1.15
N THR A 259 -24.32 7.23 -0.91
CA THR A 259 -25.13 6.35 -0.09
C THR A 259 -25.15 7.05 1.26
N SER A 260 -26.35 7.48 1.64
CA SER A 260 -26.70 7.79 3.02
C SER A 260 -25.94 6.83 3.94
N PRO A 261 -25.28 7.31 5.00
CA PRO A 261 -24.29 6.54 5.72
C PRO A 261 -24.90 5.20 6.12
N ALA A 262 -24.28 4.12 5.64
CA ALA A 262 -24.56 2.78 6.15
C ALA A 262 -24.51 2.86 7.69
N PRO A 263 -25.43 2.22 8.42
CA PRO A 263 -25.42 2.24 9.87
C PRO A 263 -24.00 1.87 10.30
N ALA A 264 -23.37 2.76 11.07
CA ALA A 264 -21.96 2.68 11.40
C ALA A 264 -21.61 1.22 11.71
N GLY A 265 -20.85 0.59 10.82
CA GLY A 265 -20.30 -0.73 11.09
C GLY A 265 -19.57 -0.68 12.43
N PRO A 266 -19.49 -1.81 13.16
CA PRO A 266 -18.87 -1.83 14.48
C PRO A 266 -17.54 -1.09 14.40
N THR A 267 -17.39 -0.08 15.25
CA THR A 267 -16.18 0.73 15.26
C THR A 267 -15.00 -0.18 15.55
N LEU A 268 -13.79 0.26 15.21
CA LEU A 268 -12.58 -0.51 15.49
C LEU A 268 -12.47 -0.89 16.98
N ASP A 269 -13.03 -0.07 17.87
CA ASP A 269 -13.11 -0.36 19.30
C ASP A 269 -14.19 -1.41 19.64
N ASP A 270 -15.32 -1.43 18.93
CA ASP A 270 -16.33 -2.49 19.06
C ASP A 270 -15.79 -3.85 18.57
N LEU A 271 -15.03 -3.85 17.48
CA LEU A 271 -14.36 -5.07 16.97
C LEU A 271 -13.27 -5.56 17.92
N LYS A 272 -12.45 -4.66 18.47
CA LYS A 272 -11.45 -4.99 19.49
C LYS A 272 -12.10 -5.58 20.74
N LYS A 273 -13.22 -5.00 21.18
CA LYS A 273 -13.98 -5.49 22.33
C LYS A 273 -14.55 -6.88 22.06
N SER A 274 -15.19 -7.08 20.91
CA SER A 274 -15.72 -8.37 20.49
C SER A 274 -14.62 -9.45 20.39
N LEU A 275 -13.44 -9.10 19.89
CA LEU A 275 -12.29 -10.02 19.81
C LEU A 275 -11.75 -10.36 21.20
N ASN A 276 -11.65 -9.38 22.09
CA ASN A 276 -11.21 -9.60 23.48
C ASN A 276 -12.19 -10.49 24.23
N ASP A 277 -13.49 -10.27 24.04
CA ASP A 277 -14.54 -11.10 24.65
C ASP A 277 -14.47 -12.54 24.13
N ALA A 278 -14.31 -12.73 22.82
CA ALA A 278 -14.12 -14.05 22.21
C ALA A 278 -12.86 -14.76 22.72
N LEU A 279 -11.72 -14.08 22.77
CA LEU A 279 -10.45 -14.63 23.27
C LEU A 279 -10.52 -14.96 24.76
N SER A 280 -11.15 -14.12 25.58
CA SER A 280 -11.33 -14.39 27.01
C SER A 280 -12.22 -15.62 27.24
N SER A 281 -13.27 -15.78 26.43
CA SER A 281 -14.17 -16.93 26.51
C SER A 281 -13.50 -18.24 26.12
N ALA A 282 -12.57 -18.20 25.15
CA ALA A 282 -11.77 -19.35 24.73
C ALA A 282 -10.62 -19.69 25.69
N GLN A 283 -9.97 -18.69 26.29
CA GLN A 283 -8.81 -18.88 27.17
C GLN A 283 -9.19 -19.40 28.56
N LYS A 284 -10.33 -18.94 29.11
CA LYS A 284 -10.79 -19.32 30.45
C LYS A 284 -10.85 -20.84 30.69
N PRO A 285 -11.48 -21.67 29.84
CA PRO A 285 -11.53 -23.11 30.08
C PRO A 285 -10.16 -23.79 30.03
N ILE A 286 -9.22 -23.27 29.23
CA ILE A 286 -7.85 -23.82 29.12
C ILE A 286 -7.06 -23.53 30.40
N ILE A 287 -7.15 -22.31 30.91
CA ILE A 287 -6.47 -21.90 32.15
C ILE A 287 -7.08 -22.64 33.35
N ASP A 288 -8.40 -22.78 33.40
CA ASP A 288 -9.09 -23.52 34.47
C ASP A 288 -8.67 -25.00 34.48
N ALA A 289 -8.56 -25.64 33.31
CA ALA A 289 -8.07 -27.01 33.18
C ALA A 289 -6.60 -27.14 33.62
N TYR A 290 -5.75 -26.17 33.28
CA TYR A 290 -4.35 -26.16 33.67
C TYR A 290 -4.16 -25.93 35.18
N LEU A 291 -4.95 -25.04 35.79
CA LEU A 291 -4.97 -24.83 37.24
C LEU A 291 -5.38 -26.09 37.98
N GLU A 292 -6.34 -26.85 37.46
CA GLU A 292 -6.76 -28.11 38.06
C GLU A 292 -5.66 -29.18 37.98
N ASN A 293 -4.94 -29.25 36.85
CA ASN A 293 -3.77 -30.12 36.73
C ASN A 293 -2.65 -29.73 37.70
N LEU A 294 -2.40 -28.44 37.90
CA LEU A 294 -1.41 -27.96 38.87
C LEU A 294 -1.82 -28.31 40.32
N ARG A 295 -3.11 -28.22 40.67
CA ARG A 295 -3.63 -28.64 41.98
C ARG A 295 -3.44 -30.14 42.22
N GLN A 296 -3.73 -30.96 41.21
CA GLN A 296 -3.50 -32.41 41.28
C GLN A 296 -2.01 -32.73 41.43
N LEU A 297 -1.14 -32.00 40.73
CA LEU A 297 0.31 -32.18 40.81
C LEU A 297 0.88 -31.70 42.15
N ALA A 298 0.32 -30.64 42.75
CA ALA A 298 0.65 -30.21 44.11
C ALA A 298 0.24 -31.23 45.17
N ALA A 299 -0.85 -31.97 44.95
CA ALA A 299 -1.27 -33.06 45.82
C ALA A 299 -0.40 -34.32 45.65
N ALA A 300 0.12 -34.58 44.45
CA ALA A 300 0.95 -35.74 44.14
C ALA A 300 2.42 -35.57 44.56
N THR A 301 2.96 -34.34 44.52
CA THR A 301 4.40 -34.09 44.71
C THR A 301 4.65 -32.93 45.70
N PRO A 302 4.86 -33.22 46.99
CA PRO A 302 4.99 -32.18 48.03
C PRO A 302 6.28 -31.34 47.92
N ASP A 303 7.32 -31.86 47.28
CA ASP A 303 8.63 -31.19 47.15
C ASP A 303 8.62 -30.01 46.16
N LEU A 304 7.66 -29.98 45.23
CA LEU A 304 7.51 -28.92 44.20
C LEU A 304 6.40 -27.92 44.54
N ARG A 305 5.81 -28.02 45.72
CA ARG A 305 4.61 -27.26 46.11
C ARG A 305 4.80 -25.75 46.02
N GLU A 306 5.97 -25.25 46.41
CA GLU A 306 6.28 -23.82 46.35
C GLU A 306 6.38 -23.28 44.91
N ALA A 307 6.94 -24.07 43.98
CA ALA A 307 7.01 -23.73 42.56
C ALA A 307 5.63 -23.80 41.90
N ILE A 308 4.80 -24.76 42.29
CA ILE A 308 3.43 -24.92 41.80
C ILE A 308 2.53 -23.78 42.30
N ASP A 309 2.64 -23.40 43.57
CA ASP A 309 1.91 -22.27 44.15
C ASP A 309 2.33 -20.93 43.49
N ALA A 310 3.60 -20.79 43.10
CA ALA A 310 4.09 -19.64 42.36
C ALA A 310 3.50 -19.56 40.94
N GLU A 311 3.43 -20.68 40.22
CA GLU A 311 2.79 -20.76 38.89
C GLU A 311 1.26 -20.56 38.98
N MET A 312 0.59 -21.11 40.00
CA MET A 312 -0.83 -20.84 40.25
C MET A 312 -1.10 -19.35 40.51
N LYS A 313 -0.28 -18.69 41.34
CA LYS A 313 -0.37 -17.23 41.56
C LYS A 313 -0.10 -16.44 40.29
N ARG A 314 0.85 -16.88 39.45
CA ARG A 314 1.16 -16.25 38.16
C ARG A 314 -0.03 -16.31 37.20
N LEU A 315 -0.70 -17.46 37.08
CA LEU A 315 -1.87 -17.65 36.23
C LEU A 315 -3.07 -16.82 36.71
N LEU A 316 -3.32 -16.79 38.02
CA LEU A 316 -4.39 -15.94 38.59
C LEU A 316 -4.12 -14.46 38.33
N LYS A 317 -2.88 -14.01 38.48
CA LYS A 317 -2.48 -12.62 38.17
C LYS A 317 -2.61 -12.29 36.68
N LEU A 318 -2.37 -13.25 35.79
CA LEU A 318 -2.57 -13.11 34.35
C LEU A 318 -4.06 -12.92 34.02
N LEU A 319 -4.94 -13.65 34.71
CA LEU A 319 -6.40 -13.57 34.55
C LEU A 319 -6.98 -12.27 35.12
N GLU A 320 -6.43 -11.76 36.24
CA GLU A 320 -6.80 -10.47 36.84
C GLU A 320 -6.32 -9.28 36.00
N ASN A 321 -5.09 -9.32 35.48
CA ASN A 321 -4.54 -8.25 34.63
C ASN A 321 -5.30 -8.11 33.30
N ASN A 322 -5.94 -9.17 32.82
CA ASN A 322 -6.77 -9.17 31.61
C ASN A 322 -8.13 -8.45 31.81
N ARG A 323 -8.54 -8.16 33.06
CA ARG A 323 -9.84 -7.54 33.37
C ARG A 323 -9.81 -6.02 33.55
N GLY A 324 -8.64 -5.41 33.72
CA GLY A 324 -8.53 -3.99 34.13
C GLY A 324 -7.58 -3.14 33.32
N GLN A 325 -6.83 -3.72 32.38
CA GLN A 325 -6.00 -2.97 31.45
C GLN A 325 -6.43 -3.36 30.04
N THR A 326 -6.43 -2.39 29.12
CA THR A 326 -6.43 -2.59 27.67
C THR A 326 -5.13 -3.28 27.23
N ALA A 327 -4.74 -4.34 27.94
CA ALA A 327 -3.67 -5.23 27.57
C ALA A 327 -4.26 -6.13 26.49
N SER A 328 -4.14 -5.67 25.24
CA SER A 328 -4.45 -6.42 24.05
C SER A 328 -3.99 -7.89 24.22
N PRO A 329 -4.87 -8.90 24.06
CA PRO A 329 -4.48 -10.30 24.04
C PRO A 329 -3.51 -10.64 22.89
N LEU A 330 -3.25 -9.67 22.01
CA LEU A 330 -2.10 -9.62 21.10
C LEU A 330 -0.73 -9.61 21.81
N ARG A 331 -0.62 -9.39 23.12
CA ARG A 331 0.66 -9.59 23.85
C ARG A 331 1.04 -11.07 24.02
N ILE A 332 0.08 -12.00 23.98
CA ILE A 332 0.37 -13.43 24.10
C ILE A 332 0.57 -14.06 22.70
N LEU A 333 -0.16 -13.58 21.69
CA LEU A 333 0.01 -14.02 20.29
C LEU A 333 1.13 -13.27 19.53
N GLY A 334 1.52 -12.07 19.97
CA GLY A 334 2.72 -11.37 19.49
C GLY A 334 4.03 -11.99 19.99
N ASN A 335 3.95 -12.87 20.99
CA ASN A 335 5.09 -13.56 21.56
C ASN A 335 5.59 -14.74 20.71
N HIS A 336 5.05 -14.95 19.50
CA HIS A 336 5.59 -15.91 18.52
C HIS A 336 6.18 -15.23 17.27
N GLY A 337 6.32 -13.89 17.28
CA GLY A 337 6.98 -13.13 16.21
C GLY A 337 7.72 -11.85 16.62
N GLY A 338 7.62 -11.41 17.88
CA GLY A 338 8.32 -10.24 18.41
C GLY A 338 9.66 -10.59 19.05
N MET A 339 10.67 -9.76 18.81
CA MET A 339 12.03 -9.90 19.34
C MET A 339 12.03 -10.22 20.85
N ASN A 340 12.52 -11.40 21.21
CA ASN A 340 12.63 -11.83 22.61
C ASN A 340 13.40 -10.78 23.42
N GLY A 341 12.70 -10.08 24.33
CA GLY A 341 13.31 -9.10 25.23
C GLY A 341 13.32 -7.66 24.75
N PHE A 342 12.45 -7.24 23.81
CA PHE A 342 12.19 -5.83 23.54
C PHE A 342 10.71 -5.49 23.70
N ASP A 343 10.44 -4.34 24.31
CA ASP A 343 9.13 -3.69 24.35
C ASP A 343 8.92 -2.91 23.04
N ASP A 344 7.91 -3.30 22.25
CA ASP A 344 7.57 -2.65 20.98
C ASP A 344 6.63 -1.44 21.23
N LEU A 345 7.12 -0.25 20.92
CA LEU A 345 6.40 1.02 20.98
C LEU A 345 6.08 1.47 19.56
N ASP A 346 4.85 1.21 19.11
CA ASP A 346 4.38 1.59 17.78
C ASP A 346 3.71 2.98 17.81
N GLY A 347 4.02 3.82 16.82
CA GLY A 347 3.47 5.19 16.74
C GLY A 347 4.11 6.21 17.69
N ALA A 348 5.34 5.96 18.18
CA ALA A 348 6.09 6.93 18.96
C ALA A 348 6.45 8.17 18.11
N ARG A 349 6.53 9.35 18.73
CA ARG A 349 6.89 10.61 18.08
C ARG A 349 8.17 11.18 18.66
N PHE A 350 9.02 11.75 17.80
CA PHE A 350 10.19 12.48 18.24
C PHE A 350 9.79 13.78 18.95
N VAL A 351 10.40 14.06 20.10
CA VAL A 351 10.24 15.33 20.82
C VAL A 351 11.55 16.10 20.76
N ALA A 352 11.50 17.29 20.16
CA ALA A 352 12.66 18.17 20.11
C ALA A 352 12.98 18.69 21.52
N ASP A 353 14.16 18.35 22.02
CA ASP A 353 14.68 18.77 23.32
C ASP A 353 16.10 19.35 23.16
N ALA A 354 16.47 20.25 24.08
CA ALA A 354 17.77 20.89 24.12
C ALA A 354 18.91 19.87 24.37
N ASP A 355 18.59 18.81 25.10
CA ASP A 355 19.51 17.74 25.51
C ASP A 355 19.61 16.58 24.50
N ASN A 356 18.88 16.67 23.38
CA ASN A 356 18.95 15.66 22.32
C ASN A 356 20.33 15.67 21.63
N GLN A 357 20.84 14.48 21.37
CA GLN A 357 22.04 14.16 20.61
C GLN A 357 21.68 13.29 19.40
N GLY A 358 22.66 12.94 18.57
CA GLY A 358 22.41 12.07 17.41
C GLY A 358 22.00 10.65 17.77
N ASP A 359 22.61 10.05 18.79
CA ASP A 359 22.31 8.68 19.25
C ASP A 359 21.39 8.63 20.48
N ARG A 360 21.10 9.78 21.12
CA ARG A 360 20.25 9.87 22.31
C ARG A 360 19.21 10.96 22.15
N PHE A 361 17.93 10.62 22.24
CA PHE A 361 16.86 11.61 22.11
C PHE A 361 15.58 11.19 22.83
N THR A 362 14.72 12.17 23.07
CA THR A 362 13.43 11.97 23.73
C THR A 362 12.33 11.64 22.72
N ILE A 363 11.54 10.61 23.03
CA ILE A 363 10.34 10.22 22.30
C ILE A 363 9.11 10.33 23.18
N GLU A 364 7.97 10.61 22.57
CA GLU A 364 6.66 10.58 23.21
C GLU A 364 5.85 9.40 22.67
N HIS A 365 5.37 8.56 23.58
CA HIS A 365 4.50 7.43 23.28
C HIS A 365 3.38 7.38 24.31
N GLU A 366 2.11 7.40 23.87
CA GLU A 366 0.92 7.38 24.74
C GLU A 366 0.96 8.43 25.87
N GLY A 367 1.44 9.65 25.55
CA GLY A 367 1.54 10.76 26.50
C GLY A 367 2.68 10.65 27.52
N LYS A 368 3.55 9.63 27.41
CA LYS A 368 4.76 9.49 28.23
C LYS A 368 6.00 9.85 27.44
N ARG A 369 6.85 10.69 28.04
CA ARG A 369 8.17 11.03 27.50
C ARG A 369 9.21 10.03 27.98
N LEU A 370 9.92 9.44 27.04
CA LEU A 370 10.97 8.45 27.28
C LEU A 370 12.25 8.91 26.58
N THR A 371 13.37 8.97 27.29
CA THR A 371 14.68 9.20 26.67
C THR A 371 15.26 7.88 26.22
N ILE A 372 15.53 7.75 24.91
CA ILE A 372 16.09 6.55 24.31
C ILE A 372 17.53 6.80 23.85
N ARG A 373 18.31 5.72 23.78
CA ARG A 373 19.65 5.67 23.21
C ARG A 373 19.72 4.54 22.19
N LEU A 374 20.22 4.84 21.00
CA LEU A 374 20.37 3.88 19.92
C LEU A 374 21.39 2.79 20.30
N ILE A 375 21.04 1.55 20.04
CA ILE A 375 21.92 0.39 20.28
C ILE A 375 22.90 0.23 19.10
N TRP A 376 24.14 -0.18 19.41
CA TRP A 376 25.24 -0.48 18.49
C TRP A 376 25.78 0.71 17.69
N VAL A 377 25.27 1.90 17.92
CA VAL A 377 25.72 3.11 17.25
C VAL A 377 26.09 4.16 18.28
N MET A 378 27.17 4.89 17.99
CA MET A 378 27.66 5.99 18.81
C MET A 378 27.87 7.21 17.93
N CYS A 379 27.23 8.32 18.30
CA CYS A 379 27.44 9.63 17.69
C CYS A 379 28.42 10.46 18.53
N ALA A 380 28.99 11.50 17.93
CA ALA A 380 29.86 12.42 18.65
C ALA A 380 29.08 13.20 19.73
N PRO A 381 29.58 13.30 20.97
CA PRO A 381 28.91 14.04 22.02
C PRO A 381 29.00 15.56 21.78
N LEU A 382 27.97 16.28 22.20
CA LEU A 382 27.91 17.75 22.11
C LEU A 382 28.64 18.43 23.28
N ASP A 383 28.74 17.75 24.42
CA ASP A 383 29.32 18.26 25.65
C ASP A 383 30.67 17.62 25.96
N ASN A 384 31.62 18.43 26.45
CA ASN A 384 32.93 18.00 26.96
C ASN A 384 32.85 17.11 28.23
N ARG A 385 31.65 16.78 28.70
CA ARG A 385 31.41 15.90 29.86
C ARG A 385 31.67 14.43 29.51
N ASP A 386 31.36 14.03 28.28
CA ASP A 386 31.52 12.65 27.80
C ASP A 386 32.86 12.43 27.08
N GLN A 387 33.97 12.80 27.73
CA GLN A 387 35.32 12.72 27.16
C GLN A 387 35.69 11.30 26.72
N THR A 388 35.17 10.27 27.39
CA THR A 388 35.41 8.88 27.01
C THR A 388 34.76 8.52 25.67
N THR A 389 33.52 8.98 25.46
CA THR A 389 32.77 8.79 24.21
C THR A 389 33.40 9.61 23.08
N ALA A 390 33.79 10.86 23.38
CA ALA A 390 34.48 11.73 22.43
C ALA A 390 35.81 11.10 21.95
N ARG A 391 36.64 10.59 22.87
CA ARG A 391 37.90 9.91 22.52
C ARG A 391 37.70 8.62 21.74
N ALA A 392 36.67 7.84 22.08
CA ALA A 392 36.34 6.60 21.37
C ALA A 392 35.87 6.89 19.93
N PHE A 393 35.06 7.93 19.75
CA PHE A 393 34.61 8.39 18.44
C PHE A 393 35.75 8.99 17.61
N ALA A 394 36.58 9.86 18.21
CA ALA A 394 37.76 10.45 17.57
C ALA A 394 38.74 9.37 17.10
N LYS A 395 38.98 8.34 17.91
CA LYS A 395 39.83 7.20 17.55
C LYS A 395 39.22 6.32 16.45
N HIS A 396 37.89 6.25 16.35
CA HIS A 396 37.23 5.43 15.34
C HIS A 396 37.35 6.01 13.93
N PHE A 397 37.32 7.35 13.84
CA PHE A 397 37.36 8.08 12.57
C PHE A 397 38.67 8.86 12.34
N ASP A 398 39.67 8.71 13.22
CA ASP A 398 40.94 9.43 13.21
C ASP A 398 40.78 10.98 13.12
N LEU A 399 39.89 11.54 13.94
CA LEU A 399 39.51 12.95 13.93
C LEU A 399 40.24 13.79 15.00
N GLY A 400 40.39 15.10 14.74
CA GLY A 400 40.78 16.08 15.74
C GLY A 400 39.62 16.48 16.67
N ASP A 401 39.93 16.91 17.90
CA ASP A 401 38.92 17.25 18.92
C ASP A 401 37.90 18.32 18.47
N ALA A 402 38.32 19.27 17.62
CA ALA A 402 37.43 20.32 17.09
C ALA A 402 36.39 19.78 16.09
N ASP A 403 36.77 18.78 15.28
CA ASP A 403 35.90 18.19 14.25
C ASP A 403 34.82 17.29 14.89
N VAL A 404 35.14 16.66 16.03
CA VAL A 404 34.21 15.83 16.80
C VAL A 404 33.00 16.64 17.26
N THR A 405 33.19 17.84 17.80
CA THR A 405 32.05 18.68 18.25
C THR A 405 31.19 19.16 17.08
N ALA A 406 31.81 19.49 15.93
CA ALA A 406 31.09 19.88 14.72
C ALA A 406 30.22 18.73 14.18
N LEU A 407 30.77 17.51 14.13
CA LEU A 407 30.03 16.31 13.74
C LEU A 407 28.92 15.96 14.72
N GLY A 408 29.11 16.19 16.02
CA GLY A 408 28.06 16.01 17.03
C GLY A 408 26.86 16.92 16.78
N ARG A 409 27.11 18.19 16.41
CA ARG A 409 26.05 19.15 16.04
C ARG A 409 25.33 18.71 14.76
N ALA A 410 26.08 18.32 13.73
CA ALA A 410 25.52 17.83 12.48
C ALA A 410 24.65 16.58 12.70
N ALA A 411 25.09 15.63 13.54
CA ALA A 411 24.33 14.43 13.86
C ALA A 411 23.03 14.76 14.61
N ARG A 412 23.04 15.73 15.53
CA ARG A 412 21.84 16.20 16.23
C ARG A 412 20.84 16.83 15.26
N GLU A 413 21.30 17.78 14.44
CA GLU A 413 20.44 18.49 13.48
C GLU A 413 19.86 17.53 12.45
N PHE A 414 20.67 16.58 11.97
CA PHE A 414 20.22 15.51 11.08
C PHE A 414 19.14 14.64 11.73
N THR A 415 19.34 14.25 12.99
CA THR A 415 18.38 13.41 13.72
C THR A 415 17.07 14.13 13.98
N ALA A 416 17.14 15.40 14.39
CA ALA A 416 15.95 16.23 14.57
C ALA A 416 15.18 16.39 13.26
N GLY A 417 15.83 16.84 12.18
CA GLY A 417 15.17 17.06 10.90
C GLY A 417 14.66 15.79 10.23
N TYR A 418 15.32 14.64 10.45
CA TYR A 418 14.91 13.38 9.83
C TYR A 418 13.75 12.71 10.56
N LEU A 419 13.67 12.83 11.89
CA LEU A 419 12.65 12.17 12.71
C LEU A 419 11.43 13.06 13.02
N GLU A 420 11.55 14.37 12.83
CA GLU A 420 10.45 15.31 13.05
C GLU A 420 9.24 15.00 12.16
N GLY A 421 8.05 14.96 12.78
CA GLY A 421 6.79 14.69 12.09
C GLY A 421 6.55 13.23 11.67
N LYS A 422 7.51 12.31 11.87
CA LYS A 422 7.36 10.90 11.48
C LYS A 422 6.88 10.03 12.64
N ALA A 423 6.05 9.04 12.33
CA ALA A 423 5.69 7.97 13.25
C ALA A 423 6.82 6.94 13.32
N LEU A 424 7.34 6.71 14.52
CA LEU A 424 8.47 5.83 14.79
C LEU A 424 7.96 4.56 15.45
N ARG A 425 8.47 3.41 14.99
CA ARG A 425 8.36 2.14 15.72
C ARG A 425 9.64 1.92 16.50
N VAL A 426 9.56 1.92 17.82
CA VAL A 426 10.72 1.87 18.71
C VAL A 426 10.70 0.59 19.50
N LEU A 427 11.74 -0.24 19.34
CA LEU A 427 11.94 -1.46 20.11
C LEU A 427 12.86 -1.15 21.28
N VAL A 428 12.33 -1.15 22.50
CA VAL A 428 13.05 -0.77 23.72
C VAL A 428 13.49 -2.01 24.50
N ARG A 429 14.78 -2.12 24.84
CA ARG A 429 15.29 -3.19 25.70
C ARG A 429 14.94 -2.89 27.17
N PRO A 430 14.50 -3.89 27.96
CA PRO A 430 14.21 -3.72 29.37
C PRO A 430 15.52 -3.49 30.14
N GLY A 431 15.66 -2.29 30.71
CA GLY A 431 16.84 -1.88 31.45
C GLY A 431 17.16 -0.41 31.17
N LYS A 432 17.29 0.38 32.24
CA LYS A 432 17.77 1.76 32.14
C LYS A 432 19.29 1.77 32.17
N ASN A 433 19.90 2.54 31.28
CA ASN A 433 21.32 2.86 31.38
C ASN A 433 21.59 3.70 32.64
N LYS A 434 22.86 3.79 33.03
CA LYS A 434 23.32 4.66 34.13
C LYS A 434 22.88 6.12 33.96
N ASP A 435 22.68 6.53 32.71
CA ASP A 435 22.26 7.88 32.32
C ASP A 435 20.73 8.07 32.32
N GLY A 436 19.96 7.07 32.78
CA GLY A 436 18.50 7.10 32.80
C GLY A 436 17.82 6.81 31.45
N SER A 437 18.58 6.70 30.36
CA SER A 437 18.07 6.40 29.02
C SER A 437 17.77 4.92 28.82
N TYR A 438 16.83 4.59 27.95
CA TYR A 438 16.55 3.22 27.53
C TYR A 438 17.32 2.85 26.26
N ASN A 439 17.85 1.64 26.19
CA ASN A 439 18.49 1.13 24.96
C ASN A 439 17.40 0.76 23.95
N ALA A 440 17.41 1.36 22.76
CA ALA A 440 16.36 1.15 21.78
C ALA A 440 16.86 1.02 20.33
N ILE A 441 16.04 0.37 19.51
CA ILE A 441 16.20 0.26 18.07
C ILE A 441 15.03 1.00 17.42
N VAL A 442 15.30 1.86 16.45
CA VAL A 442 14.28 2.73 15.84
C VAL A 442 14.05 2.33 14.39
N PHE A 443 12.80 2.04 14.06
CA PHE A 443 12.34 1.72 12.72
C PHE A 443 11.42 2.80 12.19
N LEU A 444 11.66 3.21 10.94
CA LEU A 444 10.77 4.05 10.16
C LEU A 444 10.08 3.18 9.09
N PRO A 445 8.78 3.35 8.85
CA PRO A 445 8.03 2.55 7.87
C PRO A 445 8.63 2.56 6.45
N GLU A 446 9.17 3.70 6.01
CA GLU A 446 9.65 3.89 4.63
C GLU A 446 11.12 3.46 4.43
N VAL A 447 11.92 3.44 5.50
CA VAL A 447 13.38 3.35 5.41
C VAL A 447 13.92 2.12 6.15
N GLY A 448 13.14 1.55 7.07
CA GLY A 448 13.56 0.48 7.95
C GLY A 448 14.39 1.03 9.12
N LEU A 449 15.57 0.46 9.35
CA LEU A 449 16.39 0.75 10.53
C LEU A 449 17.04 2.14 10.44
N TYR A 450 16.69 3.04 11.37
CA TYR A 450 17.23 4.41 11.40
C TYR A 450 18.75 4.46 11.59
N GLN A 451 19.29 3.57 12.41
CA GLN A 451 20.73 3.46 12.65
C GLN A 451 21.53 3.29 11.36
N ASN A 452 20.97 2.61 10.34
CA ASN A 452 21.64 2.47 9.03
C ASN A 452 21.82 3.83 8.35
N VAL A 453 20.83 4.71 8.46
CA VAL A 453 20.87 6.04 7.82
C VAL A 453 21.98 6.89 8.43
N LEU A 454 22.13 6.86 9.76
CA LEU A 454 23.19 7.60 10.45
C LEU A 454 24.59 7.08 10.08
N VAL A 455 24.74 5.76 9.97
CA VAL A 455 26.01 5.11 9.58
C VAL A 455 26.34 5.39 8.11
N ASP A 456 25.36 5.34 7.21
CA ASP A 456 25.55 5.63 5.79
C ASP A 456 26.03 7.06 5.54
N GLN A 457 25.54 8.02 6.33
CA GLN A 457 25.97 9.42 6.26
C GLN A 457 27.29 9.68 7.01
N GLY A 458 27.90 8.66 7.62
CA GLY A 458 29.14 8.80 8.38
C GLY A 458 29.01 9.67 9.63
N LEU A 459 27.81 9.80 10.21
CA LEU A 459 27.55 10.59 11.41
C LEU A 459 27.64 9.75 12.71
N ALA A 460 27.81 8.44 12.54
CA ALA A 460 27.67 7.43 13.58
C ALA A 460 28.73 6.33 13.39
N ALA A 461 29.42 5.95 14.46
CA ALA A 461 30.32 4.79 14.50
C ALA A 461 29.58 3.55 14.99
N VAL A 462 29.85 2.40 14.38
CA VAL A 462 29.35 1.11 14.87
C VAL A 462 30.19 0.66 16.07
N THR A 463 29.53 0.38 17.20
CA THR A 463 30.18 -0.06 18.44
C THR A 463 29.88 -1.51 18.74
N GLN A 464 30.91 -2.26 19.13
CA GLN A 464 30.74 -3.67 19.47
C GLN A 464 29.82 -3.85 20.69
N PRO A 465 28.86 -4.79 20.61
CA PRO A 465 27.94 -5.05 21.71
C PRO A 465 28.68 -5.65 22.91
N ARG A 466 28.33 -5.17 24.11
CA ARG A 466 28.86 -5.69 25.38
C ARG A 466 28.09 -6.90 25.91
N GLU A 467 26.95 -7.22 25.32
CA GLU A 467 26.00 -8.25 25.79
C GLU A 467 25.81 -9.36 24.75
N LYS A 468 25.40 -10.54 25.21
CA LYS A 468 25.13 -11.70 24.35
C LYS A 468 23.91 -11.42 23.47
N ARG A 469 24.07 -11.57 22.16
CA ARG A 469 23.07 -11.30 21.13
C ARG A 469 22.29 -12.54 20.74
N GLY A 470 21.01 -12.36 20.40
CA GLY A 470 20.23 -13.36 19.66
C GLY A 470 20.62 -13.42 18.17
N MET A 471 20.15 -14.45 17.46
CA MET A 471 20.44 -14.65 16.02
C MET A 471 20.06 -13.43 15.15
N MET A 472 18.91 -12.81 15.41
CA MET A 472 18.44 -11.64 14.65
C MET A 472 19.23 -10.36 14.99
N GLU A 473 19.63 -10.16 16.24
CA GLU A 473 20.49 -9.05 16.65
C GLU A 473 21.88 -9.13 15.98
N ASN A 474 22.40 -10.35 15.79
CA ASN A 474 23.61 -10.56 15.00
C ASN A 474 23.41 -10.08 13.55
N GLY A 475 22.30 -10.43 12.92
CA GLY A 475 22.00 -10.01 11.55
C GLY A 475 21.84 -8.50 11.38
N LEU A 476 21.14 -7.82 12.30
CA LEU A 476 21.02 -6.36 12.28
C LEU A 476 22.37 -5.66 12.49
N PHE A 477 23.20 -6.20 13.38
CA PHE A 477 24.54 -5.69 13.61
C PHE A 477 25.47 -5.92 12.41
N GLU A 478 25.45 -7.11 11.80
CA GLU A 478 26.21 -7.39 10.57
C GLU A 478 25.80 -6.44 9.44
N SER A 479 24.50 -6.13 9.33
CA SER A 479 24.02 -5.13 8.38
C SER A 479 24.62 -3.73 8.64
N LEU A 480 24.70 -3.31 9.90
CA LEU A 480 25.33 -2.03 10.28
C LEU A 480 26.83 -2.01 9.94
N GLN A 481 27.56 -3.11 10.20
CA GLN A 481 28.97 -3.21 9.83
C GLN A 481 29.19 -3.13 8.32
N GLN A 482 28.37 -3.84 7.53
CA GLN A 482 28.44 -3.78 6.07
C GLN A 482 28.17 -2.36 5.54
N ARG A 483 27.21 -1.65 6.14
CA ARG A 483 26.88 -0.26 5.80
C ARG A 483 28.02 0.69 6.14
N GLU A 484 28.65 0.52 7.30
CA GLU A 484 29.81 1.31 7.70
C GLU A 484 31.00 1.12 6.74
N GLU A 485 31.30 -0.13 6.36
CA GLU A 485 32.30 -0.42 5.34
C GLU A 485 31.95 0.17 3.98
N ALA A 486 30.67 0.16 3.60
CA ALA A 486 30.20 0.76 2.36
C ALA A 486 30.36 2.29 2.39
N ALA A 487 29.98 2.96 3.48
CA ALA A 487 30.15 4.40 3.67
C ALA A 487 31.63 4.79 3.59
N LYS A 488 32.53 4.01 4.20
CA LYS A 488 33.98 4.21 4.11
C LYS A 488 34.53 4.11 2.68
N ARG A 489 33.90 3.30 1.81
CA ARG A 489 34.33 3.11 0.40
C ARG A 489 33.73 4.14 -0.56
N GLN A 490 32.74 4.93 -0.16
CA GLN A 490 32.10 5.92 -1.03
C GLN A 490 33.05 7.09 -1.34
N LYS A 491 32.94 7.64 -2.57
CA LYS A 491 33.68 8.82 -3.03
C LYS A 491 32.69 9.84 -3.62
N PRO A 492 32.58 11.05 -3.06
CA PRO A 492 33.27 11.55 -1.87
C PRO A 492 32.84 10.82 -0.58
N ALA A 493 33.75 10.71 0.39
CA ALA A 493 33.47 10.01 1.65
C ALA A 493 32.48 10.84 2.50
N PRO A 494 31.37 10.26 2.97
CA PRO A 494 30.33 10.97 3.70
C PRO A 494 30.72 11.23 5.17
N GLY A 495 30.35 12.40 5.68
CA GLY A 495 30.46 12.77 7.09
C GLY A 495 31.88 12.65 7.66
N ALA A 496 32.01 11.95 8.79
CA ALA A 496 33.26 11.74 9.51
C ALA A 496 34.36 11.06 8.65
N TRP A 497 33.98 10.22 7.69
CA TRP A 497 34.93 9.56 6.77
C TRP A 497 35.57 10.54 5.77
N GLY A 498 34.98 11.71 5.55
CA GLY A 498 35.56 12.76 4.71
C GLY A 498 36.74 13.49 5.34
N PHE A 499 36.86 13.43 6.67
CA PHE A 499 37.94 14.07 7.43
C PHE A 499 39.12 13.12 7.69
N SER A 500 38.91 11.80 7.59
CA SER A 500 39.99 10.82 7.69
C SER A 500 40.84 10.86 6.40
N ASP A 501 42.03 11.43 6.49
CA ASP A 501 42.97 11.56 5.38
C ASP A 501 43.37 10.15 4.85
N PRO A 502 43.23 9.82 3.56
CA PRO A 502 43.60 8.49 3.02
C PRO A 502 45.12 8.26 2.94
N ALA A 503 45.94 9.16 3.50
CA ALA A 503 47.39 9.12 3.44
C ALA A 503 48.03 9.37 4.81
N ARG A 504 47.95 8.40 5.72
CA ARG A 504 48.93 8.21 6.80
C ARG A 504 49.22 6.74 7.06
#